data_AF-A0A640UUQ9-F1
#
_entry.id   AF-A0A640UUQ9-F1
#
_cell.length_a   1.000
_cell.length_b   1.000
_cell.length_c   1.000
_cell.angle_alpha   90.00
_cell.angle_beta   90.00
_cell.angle_gamma   90.00
#
_symmetry.space_group_name_H-M   'P 1'
#
loop_
_entity.id
_entity.type
_entity.pdbx_description
1 polymer ?
#
loop_
_entity_poly.entity_id
_entity_poly.type
_entity_poly.pdbx_seq_one_letter_code
_entity_poly.pdbx_strand_id
1 'polypeptide(L)'
;MPYRRTSSSLFASAATAATTAALSATGAVVSAATVLALAAPAASAAPIPLPHYRSVDGITGAGHHASAGDRQRPVGDGQRPVGDRTPDAPHDSAGHRTPDAPHGSAGHRAPDAPRDPAGHDTSADPSDPARHRPTGGQDATAPQYPAPASVDHLTLTVRGTGSPRTDGTFELYCHPARGSHPHAKKACEKLDGMTRWGRDPFAPVPQGANCTMIYGGPATAHITGTWAGRPVNADFRRTNGCEIGRWSSFEPLLPSTR
;
A
#
# COMPACT_ATOMS: atom_id res chain seq x y z
N MET A 1 52.06 -50.36 9.53
CA MET A 1 52.23 -50.11 8.08
C MET A 1 51.20 -49.05 7.67
N PRO A 2 51.59 -47.98 6.95
CA PRO A 2 51.03 -46.64 7.12
C PRO A 2 50.15 -46.17 5.94
N TYR A 3 49.35 -45.12 6.14
CA TYR A 3 49.49 -43.91 5.31
C TYR A 3 48.91 -42.69 6.04
N ARG A 4 49.80 -41.89 6.65
CA ARG A 4 49.55 -40.47 6.94
C ARG A 4 49.62 -39.72 5.62
N ARG A 5 48.60 -38.93 5.28
CA ARG A 5 48.75 -37.86 4.27
C ARG A 5 48.81 -36.52 5.00
N THR A 6 50.05 -36.05 5.11
CA THR A 6 50.45 -34.69 5.39
C THR A 6 50.43 -33.93 4.06
N SER A 7 49.70 -32.82 3.97
CA SER A 7 49.91 -31.77 2.96
C SER A 7 49.62 -30.44 3.67
N SER A 8 50.64 -29.80 4.24
CA SER A 8 51.56 -28.87 3.57
C SER A 8 50.88 -27.58 3.15
N SER A 9 51.05 -26.60 4.03
CA SER A 9 50.84 -25.18 3.89
C SER A 9 51.56 -24.63 2.65
N LEU A 10 50.86 -23.87 1.82
CA LEU A 10 51.49 -22.90 0.92
C LEU A 10 50.89 -21.52 1.21
N PHE A 11 51.72 -20.70 1.85
CA PHE A 11 51.61 -19.26 1.88
C PHE A 11 51.64 -18.73 0.45
N ALA A 12 50.67 -17.89 0.08
CA ALA A 12 50.79 -16.97 -1.03
C ALA A 12 50.23 -15.62 -0.57
N SER A 13 51.14 -14.79 -0.04
CA SER A 13 50.95 -13.35 0.08
C SER A 13 50.86 -12.75 -1.32
N ALA A 14 49.73 -12.13 -1.66
CA ALA A 14 49.59 -11.34 -2.88
C ALA A 14 49.45 -9.87 -2.50
N ALA A 15 50.21 -9.07 -3.24
CA ALA A 15 50.60 -7.71 -2.94
C ALA A 15 49.48 -6.67 -3.07
N THR A 16 49.70 -5.58 -2.34
CA THR A 16 49.07 -4.26 -2.41
C THR A 16 49.00 -3.74 -3.85
N ALA A 17 47.81 -3.32 -4.27
CA ALA A 17 47.64 -2.33 -5.34
C ALA A 17 46.73 -1.23 -4.82
N ALA A 18 47.35 -0.11 -4.45
CA ALA A 18 46.65 1.13 -4.15
C ALA A 18 46.15 1.73 -5.47
N THR A 19 44.84 1.67 -5.70
CA THR A 19 44.21 2.32 -6.85
C THR A 19 43.67 3.68 -6.39
N THR A 20 44.45 4.72 -6.62
CA THR A 20 44.00 6.12 -6.58
C THR A 20 43.00 6.34 -7.71
N ALA A 21 41.70 6.45 -7.39
CA ALA A 21 40.69 6.89 -8.33
C ALA A 21 40.61 8.42 -8.31
N ALA A 22 40.91 9.02 -9.45
CA ALA A 22 40.89 10.46 -9.70
C ALA A 22 39.46 11.02 -9.67
N LEU A 23 39.32 12.22 -9.09
CA LEU A 23 38.10 13.02 -9.10
C LEU A 23 37.76 13.45 -10.53
N SER A 24 36.56 13.11 -11.00
CA SER A 24 35.89 13.81 -12.10
C SER A 24 34.69 14.57 -11.53
N ALA A 25 34.88 15.87 -11.34
CA ALA A 25 33.85 16.83 -10.99
C ALA A 25 32.93 17.05 -12.20
N THR A 26 31.70 16.55 -12.13
CA THR A 26 30.60 17.00 -13.00
C THR A 26 29.63 17.80 -12.14
N GLY A 27 29.62 19.12 -12.38
CA GLY A 27 28.71 20.06 -11.73
C GLY A 27 27.25 19.74 -12.07
N ALA A 28 26.44 19.50 -11.04
CA ALA A 28 25.00 19.46 -11.16
C ALA A 28 24.45 20.87 -10.95
N VAL A 29 23.90 21.45 -12.01
CA VAL A 29 23.02 22.63 -11.98
C VAL A 29 21.77 22.27 -11.16
N VAL A 30 21.65 22.83 -9.95
CA VAL A 30 20.47 22.66 -9.09
C VAL A 30 19.43 23.70 -9.50
N SER A 31 18.32 23.21 -10.08
CA SER A 31 17.12 24.00 -10.31
C SER A 31 16.54 24.49 -8.98
N ALA A 32 16.40 25.80 -8.83
CA ALA A 32 15.69 26.41 -7.72
C ALA A 32 14.19 26.09 -7.85
N ALA A 33 13.70 25.16 -7.04
CA ALA A 33 12.26 24.90 -6.90
C ALA A 33 11.70 25.82 -5.81
N THR A 34 10.84 26.73 -6.25
CA THR A 34 10.08 27.72 -5.50
C THR A 34 9.22 27.04 -4.42
N VAL A 35 9.38 27.45 -3.16
CA VAL A 35 8.45 27.06 -2.08
C VAL A 35 7.23 27.98 -2.16
N LEU A 36 6.13 27.48 -2.72
CA LEU A 36 4.83 28.15 -2.67
C LEU A 36 4.18 27.80 -1.33
N ALA A 37 4.20 28.74 -0.38
CA ALA A 37 3.45 28.62 0.86
C ALA A 37 1.95 28.75 0.55
N LEU A 38 1.24 27.62 0.48
CA LEU A 38 -0.22 27.60 0.41
C LEU A 38 -0.77 27.92 1.80
N ALA A 39 -1.27 29.16 1.96
CA ALA A 39 -2.15 29.52 3.05
C ALA A 39 -3.44 28.67 2.93
N ALA A 40 -3.67 27.80 3.90
CA ALA A 40 -4.90 27.03 3.99
C ALA A 40 -6.06 27.95 4.41
N PRO A 41 -7.20 27.98 3.68
CA PRO A 41 -8.40 28.65 4.16
C PRO A 41 -8.99 27.86 5.34
N ALA A 42 -9.24 28.56 6.45
CA ALA A 42 -9.99 28.03 7.57
C ALA A 42 -11.44 27.74 7.10
N ALA A 43 -11.73 26.47 6.81
CA ALA A 43 -13.09 26.03 6.51
C ALA A 43 -13.91 26.04 7.81
N SER A 44 -14.80 27.03 7.94
CA SER A 44 -15.83 27.04 8.97
C SER A 44 -16.76 25.85 8.77
N ALA A 45 -16.69 24.87 9.67
CA ALA A 45 -17.64 23.77 9.74
C ALA A 45 -19.00 24.31 10.23
N ALA A 46 -19.94 24.49 9.30
CA ALA A 46 -21.35 24.60 9.67
C ALA A 46 -21.90 23.20 10.03
N PRO A 47 -22.72 23.06 11.08
CA PRO A 47 -23.30 21.78 11.45
C PRO A 47 -24.30 21.30 10.38
N ILE A 48 -24.10 20.07 9.89
CA ILE A 48 -25.03 19.37 9.00
C ILE A 48 -26.29 19.00 9.81
N PRO A 49 -27.50 19.43 9.43
CA PRO A 49 -28.72 18.98 10.07
C PRO A 49 -28.93 17.48 9.77
N LEU A 50 -28.92 16.66 10.82
CA LEU A 50 -29.25 15.24 10.71
C LEU A 50 -30.73 15.06 10.37
N PRO A 51 -31.08 14.21 9.38
CA PRO A 51 -32.47 13.88 9.10
C PRO A 51 -33.08 13.12 10.29
N HIS A 52 -34.17 13.65 10.81
CA HIS A 52 -34.98 13.01 11.84
C HIS A 52 -35.64 11.78 11.22
N TYR A 53 -35.12 10.60 11.55
CA TYR A 53 -35.81 9.34 11.32
C TYR A 53 -37.09 9.33 12.16
N ARG A 54 -38.25 9.43 11.50
CA ARG A 54 -39.53 9.11 12.11
C ARG A 54 -39.61 7.58 12.22
N SER A 55 -39.44 7.09 13.43
CA SER A 55 -39.83 5.73 13.80
C SER A 55 -41.35 5.63 13.71
N VAL A 56 -41.83 4.85 12.75
CA VAL A 56 -43.24 4.42 12.72
C VAL A 56 -43.28 3.13 13.53
N ASP A 57 -43.47 3.27 14.85
CA ASP A 57 -43.86 2.17 15.70
C ASP A 57 -45.31 1.79 15.38
N GLY A 58 -45.50 0.53 14.98
CA GLY A 58 -46.83 -0.03 14.85
C GLY A 58 -46.86 -1.27 14.00
N ILE A 59 -46.44 -2.42 14.55
CA ILE A 59 -47.20 -3.68 14.50
C ILE A 59 -46.79 -4.51 15.73
N THR A 60 -47.70 -4.61 16.68
CA THR A 60 -47.70 -5.64 17.74
C THR A 60 -47.91 -7.00 17.07
N GLY A 61 -46.82 -7.76 16.90
CA GLY A 61 -46.87 -9.16 16.47
C GLY A 61 -46.65 -10.08 17.67
N ALA A 62 -47.73 -10.61 18.22
CA ALA A 62 -47.69 -11.69 19.21
C ALA A 62 -47.09 -12.96 18.57
N GLY A 63 -45.87 -13.33 18.99
CA GLY A 63 -45.13 -14.51 18.53
C GLY A 63 -44.74 -15.42 19.70
N HIS A 64 -45.67 -16.32 20.01
CA HIS A 64 -45.60 -17.57 20.78
C HIS A 64 -44.21 -18.23 20.82
N HIS A 65 -43.67 -18.38 22.03
CA HIS A 65 -42.50 -19.20 22.33
C HIS A 65 -42.91 -20.66 22.44
N ALA A 66 -42.43 -21.51 21.53
CA ALA A 66 -42.48 -22.96 21.67
C ALA A 66 -41.04 -23.49 21.80
N SER A 67 -40.71 -23.93 23.01
CA SER A 67 -39.51 -24.68 23.34
C SER A 67 -39.60 -26.08 22.71
N ALA A 68 -38.59 -26.48 21.94
CA ALA A 68 -38.43 -27.85 21.49
C ALA A 68 -36.96 -28.26 21.45
N GLY A 69 -36.56 -29.01 22.48
CA GLY A 69 -35.89 -30.30 22.32
C GLY A 69 -34.45 -30.33 21.83
N ASP A 70 -33.54 -30.54 22.80
CA ASP A 70 -32.32 -31.33 22.64
C ASP A 70 -32.53 -32.56 21.75
N ARG A 71 -31.75 -32.65 20.67
CA ARG A 71 -31.36 -33.93 20.07
C ARG A 71 -29.90 -33.88 19.65
N GLN A 72 -29.05 -34.38 20.54
CA GLN A 72 -27.74 -34.93 20.23
C GLN A 72 -27.83 -35.82 18.98
N ARG A 73 -27.05 -35.47 17.95
CA ARG A 73 -26.75 -36.35 16.82
C ARG A 73 -25.46 -37.12 17.14
N PRO A 74 -25.46 -38.47 17.07
CA PRO A 74 -24.24 -39.24 17.25
C PRO A 74 -23.27 -39.04 16.09
N VAL A 75 -21.99 -38.95 16.42
CA VAL A 75 -20.85 -39.04 15.51
C VAL A 75 -20.85 -40.45 14.91
N GLY A 76 -21.06 -40.54 13.60
CA GLY A 76 -20.88 -41.77 12.84
C GLY A 76 -19.51 -41.74 12.16
N ASP A 77 -18.61 -42.60 12.65
CA ASP A 77 -17.36 -42.95 11.98
C ASP A 77 -17.68 -43.64 10.64
N GLY A 78 -17.60 -42.85 9.57
CA GLY A 78 -17.82 -43.28 8.19
C GLY A 78 -16.52 -43.27 7.42
N GLN A 79 -15.71 -44.31 7.63
CA GLN A 79 -14.54 -44.63 6.81
C GLN A 79 -14.98 -44.80 5.35
N ARG A 80 -14.69 -43.82 4.49
CA ARG A 80 -14.94 -43.94 3.05
C ARG A 80 -13.78 -44.70 2.41
N PRO A 81 -14.02 -45.82 1.71
CA PRO A 81 -13.00 -46.48 0.92
C PRO A 81 -12.56 -45.58 -0.24
N VAL A 82 -11.24 -45.51 -0.44
CA VAL A 82 -10.60 -44.93 -1.62
C VAL A 82 -10.98 -45.80 -2.81
N GLY A 83 -11.92 -45.34 -3.63
CA GLY A 83 -12.24 -45.93 -4.92
C GLY A 83 -11.30 -45.36 -5.99
N ASP A 84 -10.59 -46.26 -6.66
CA ASP A 84 -9.80 -46.01 -7.86
C ASP A 84 -10.56 -45.13 -8.85
N ARG A 85 -9.99 -43.97 -9.19
CA ARG A 85 -10.41 -43.21 -10.38
C ARG A 85 -9.51 -43.62 -11.53
N THR A 86 -10.06 -44.45 -12.39
CA THR A 86 -9.58 -44.65 -13.76
C THR A 86 -9.57 -43.30 -14.49
N PRO A 87 -8.55 -42.99 -15.32
CA PRO A 87 -8.55 -41.77 -16.13
C PRO A 87 -9.41 -42.00 -17.38
N ASP A 88 -10.59 -41.39 -17.43
CA ASP A 88 -11.34 -41.24 -18.68
C ASP A 88 -10.78 -40.08 -19.51
N ALA A 89 -10.81 -40.33 -20.82
CA ALA A 89 -10.13 -39.72 -21.95
C ALA A 89 -10.44 -38.22 -22.20
N PRO A 90 -9.69 -37.55 -23.09
CA PRO A 90 -9.78 -36.10 -23.30
C PRO A 90 -11.05 -35.69 -24.05
N HIS A 91 -11.68 -34.61 -23.60
CA HIS A 91 -12.76 -33.97 -24.35
C HIS A 91 -12.17 -33.17 -25.52
N ASP A 92 -12.52 -33.62 -26.72
CA ASP A 92 -12.23 -32.96 -27.99
C ASP A 92 -12.88 -31.59 -28.10
N SER A 93 -12.12 -30.71 -28.74
CA SER A 93 -12.43 -29.31 -29.01
C SER A 93 -13.54 -29.20 -30.06
N ALA A 94 -14.73 -28.75 -29.64
CA ALA A 94 -15.76 -28.27 -30.56
C ALA A 94 -15.72 -26.73 -30.59
N GLY A 95 -15.33 -26.20 -31.74
CA GLY A 95 -15.06 -24.79 -31.97
C GLY A 95 -16.25 -23.87 -31.78
N HIS A 96 -16.02 -22.76 -31.07
CA HIS A 96 -16.84 -21.57 -31.20
C HIS A 96 -16.39 -20.79 -32.43
N ARG A 97 -17.22 -20.84 -33.49
CA ARG A 97 -17.11 -19.93 -34.63
C ARG A 97 -17.56 -18.54 -34.19
N THR A 98 -16.65 -17.59 -34.35
CA THR A 98 -16.91 -16.16 -34.45
C THR A 98 -17.81 -15.85 -35.64
N PRO A 99 -18.64 -14.81 -35.52
CA PRO A 99 -18.86 -13.90 -36.64
C PRO A 99 -18.25 -12.53 -36.34
N ASP A 100 -17.28 -12.15 -37.18
CA ASP A 100 -16.91 -10.75 -37.43
C ASP A 100 -18.08 -10.02 -38.10
N ALA A 101 -18.43 -8.83 -37.63
CA ALA A 101 -18.57 -7.65 -38.49
C ALA A 101 -18.73 -6.34 -37.68
N PRO A 102 -18.19 -5.22 -38.17
CA PRO A 102 -18.08 -3.96 -37.46
C PRO A 102 -19.25 -3.01 -37.75
N HIS A 103 -19.70 -2.26 -36.74
CA HIS A 103 -20.48 -1.05 -36.95
C HIS A 103 -19.64 0.17 -36.61
N GLY A 104 -19.33 0.93 -37.65
CA GLY A 104 -18.59 2.18 -37.59
C GLY A 104 -19.42 3.36 -37.07
N SER A 105 -18.66 4.29 -36.51
CA SER A 105 -18.76 5.74 -36.71
C SER A 105 -20.06 6.46 -36.34
N ALA A 106 -20.08 7.03 -35.13
CA ALA A 106 -20.73 8.32 -34.89
C ALA A 106 -19.74 9.22 -34.13
N GLY A 107 -19.06 10.10 -34.88
CA GLY A 107 -18.24 11.16 -34.32
C GLY A 107 -19.13 12.22 -33.68
N HIS A 108 -18.97 12.44 -32.38
CA HIS A 108 -19.56 13.59 -31.70
C HIS A 108 -18.67 14.80 -31.93
N ARG A 109 -19.19 15.73 -32.74
CA ARG A 109 -18.61 17.05 -32.98
C ARG A 109 -18.76 17.87 -31.70
N ALA A 110 -17.63 18.32 -31.14
CA ALA A 110 -17.62 19.28 -30.05
C ALA A 110 -18.21 20.62 -30.51
N PRO A 111 -18.99 21.34 -29.68
CA PRO A 111 -19.39 22.70 -29.98
C PRO A 111 -18.23 23.69 -29.73
N ASP A 112 -18.14 24.65 -30.63
CA ASP A 112 -17.17 25.75 -30.69
C ASP A 112 -17.11 26.59 -29.41
N ALA A 113 -15.89 26.88 -28.95
CA ALA A 113 -15.63 27.87 -27.91
C ALA A 113 -15.62 29.29 -28.51
N PRO A 114 -16.22 30.30 -27.87
CA PRO A 114 -16.04 31.69 -28.25
C PRO A 114 -14.62 32.15 -27.98
N ARG A 115 -13.99 32.78 -28.99
CA ARG A 115 -12.84 33.66 -28.83
C ARG A 115 -13.34 35.04 -28.42
N ASP A 116 -12.71 35.63 -27.40
CA ASP A 116 -12.74 37.07 -27.19
C ASP A 116 -11.33 37.63 -26.91
N PRO A 117 -11.12 38.93 -27.19
CA PRO A 117 -9.84 39.48 -27.60
C PRO A 117 -9.05 40.15 -26.46
N ALA A 118 -7.85 40.59 -26.85
CA ALA A 118 -6.79 41.20 -26.07
C ALA A 118 -7.18 42.39 -25.17
N GLY A 119 -6.39 42.56 -24.12
CA GLY A 119 -5.73 43.83 -23.81
C GLY A 119 -6.14 44.49 -22.50
N HIS A 120 -5.20 44.53 -21.55
CA HIS A 120 -4.89 45.74 -20.79
C HIS A 120 -3.53 45.60 -20.09
N ASP A 121 -2.60 46.42 -20.57
CA ASP A 121 -1.35 46.79 -19.94
C ASP A 121 -1.62 47.43 -18.57
N THR A 122 -0.80 47.12 -17.56
CA THR A 122 -0.64 48.02 -16.40
C THR A 122 0.80 47.97 -15.92
N SER A 123 1.52 48.99 -16.38
CA SER A 123 2.44 49.84 -15.63
C SER A 123 3.43 49.19 -14.66
N ALA A 124 4.68 49.17 -15.11
CA ALA A 124 5.85 49.20 -14.24
C ALA A 124 5.91 50.55 -13.49
N ASP A 125 6.12 50.48 -12.19
CA ASP A 125 6.57 51.61 -11.36
C ASP A 125 8.04 51.37 -10.96
N PRO A 126 8.99 52.25 -11.31
CA PRO A 126 10.37 52.17 -10.88
C PRO A 126 10.66 53.21 -9.79
N SER A 127 10.79 52.78 -8.53
CA SER A 127 11.59 53.47 -7.49
C SER A 127 11.57 52.70 -6.16
N ASP A 128 12.67 52.02 -5.80
CA ASP A 128 13.17 52.09 -4.42
C ASP A 128 14.68 51.75 -4.35
N PRO A 129 15.56 52.69 -3.95
CA PRO A 129 16.99 52.49 -3.83
C PRO A 129 17.38 51.99 -2.43
N ALA A 130 17.56 50.69 -2.23
CA ALA A 130 18.30 50.20 -1.06
C ALA A 130 18.91 48.80 -1.26
N ARG A 131 20.01 48.75 -1.99
CA ARG A 131 20.96 47.64 -1.93
C ARG A 131 21.68 47.67 -0.59
N HIS A 132 21.19 46.90 0.39
CA HIS A 132 22.00 46.48 1.52
C HIS A 132 22.27 44.98 1.39
N ARG A 133 23.41 44.66 0.75
CA ARG A 133 23.99 43.32 0.75
C ARG A 133 24.75 43.14 2.07
N PRO A 134 24.33 42.26 2.99
CA PRO A 134 25.22 41.80 4.03
C PRO A 134 26.28 40.95 3.34
N THR A 135 27.52 41.44 3.35
CA THR A 135 28.68 40.66 2.93
C THR A 135 29.26 40.05 4.19
N GLY A 136 28.93 38.79 4.45
CA GLY A 136 29.40 38.03 5.59
C GLY A 136 28.46 36.84 5.83
N GLY A 137 28.91 35.60 5.85
CA GLY A 137 30.23 35.07 5.66
C GLY A 137 30.13 33.55 5.53
N GLN A 138 31.14 32.98 4.86
CA GLN A 138 31.68 31.65 5.10
C GLN A 138 30.66 30.50 5.09
N ASP A 139 30.65 29.83 3.94
CA ASP A 139 30.43 28.38 3.80
C ASP A 139 31.16 27.63 4.93
N ALA A 140 30.49 27.48 6.06
CA ALA A 140 30.71 26.34 6.93
C ALA A 140 29.83 25.23 6.36
N THR A 141 30.38 24.45 5.42
CA THR A 141 29.89 23.10 5.18
C THR A 141 30.11 22.34 6.49
N ALA A 142 29.15 22.43 7.42
CA ALA A 142 29.07 21.51 8.53
C ALA A 142 29.05 20.10 7.91
N PRO A 143 29.82 19.13 8.44
CA PRO A 143 29.65 17.75 8.02
C PRO A 143 28.17 17.40 8.19
N GLN A 144 27.48 17.15 7.08
CA GLN A 144 26.13 16.61 7.09
C GLN A 144 26.25 15.21 7.71
N TYR A 145 26.09 15.14 9.02
CA TYR A 145 25.89 13.87 9.68
C TYR A 145 24.66 13.25 9.01
N PRO A 146 24.73 12.01 8.49
CA PRO A 146 23.55 11.38 7.94
C PRO A 146 22.46 11.48 9.00
N ALA A 147 21.32 12.07 8.63
CA ALA A 147 20.16 12.12 9.52
C ALA A 147 19.97 10.72 10.12
N PRO A 148 19.68 10.60 11.43
CA PRO A 148 19.44 9.28 12.01
C PRO A 148 18.44 8.57 11.10
N ALA A 149 18.78 7.34 10.68
CA ALA A 149 17.91 6.56 9.81
C ALA A 149 16.51 6.59 10.42
N SER A 150 15.54 7.13 9.68
CA SER A 150 14.17 7.23 10.16
C SER A 150 13.73 5.83 10.57
N VAL A 151 13.33 5.66 11.83
CA VAL A 151 12.82 4.38 12.31
C VAL A 151 11.59 4.03 11.49
N ASP A 152 11.53 2.81 10.99
CA ASP A 152 10.33 2.30 10.33
C ASP A 152 9.22 2.22 11.37
N HIS A 153 8.19 3.02 11.19
CA HIS A 153 7.09 3.18 12.14
C HIS A 153 5.79 3.26 11.37
N LEU A 154 4.89 2.34 11.67
CA LEU A 154 3.57 2.25 11.06
C LEU A 154 2.50 2.22 12.16
N THR A 155 1.42 2.96 11.92
CA THR A 155 0.18 2.88 12.68
C THR A 155 -0.88 2.23 11.80
N LEU A 156 -1.45 1.13 12.29
CA LEU A 156 -2.45 0.33 11.59
C LEU A 156 -3.79 0.45 12.29
N THR A 157 -4.83 0.93 11.60
CA THR A 157 -6.20 0.90 12.09
C THR A 157 -6.99 -0.15 11.33
N VAL A 158 -7.38 -1.22 12.02
CA VAL A 158 -8.13 -2.35 11.45
C VAL A 158 -9.57 -2.34 11.99
N ARG A 159 -10.54 -2.62 11.12
CA ARG A 159 -11.96 -2.64 11.48
C ARG A 159 -12.70 -3.74 10.73
N GLY A 160 -13.78 -4.26 11.32
CA GLY A 160 -14.73 -5.11 10.63
C GLY A 160 -14.21 -6.53 10.39
N THR A 161 -13.24 -7.00 11.17
CA THR A 161 -12.79 -8.40 11.09
C THR A 161 -13.72 -9.36 11.84
N GLY A 162 -14.71 -8.83 12.58
CA GLY A 162 -15.62 -9.63 13.41
C GLY A 162 -14.99 -10.10 14.73
N SER A 163 -13.86 -9.52 15.14
CA SER A 163 -13.16 -9.87 16.36
C SER A 163 -12.53 -8.62 16.99
N PRO A 164 -12.89 -8.26 18.23
CA PRO A 164 -12.30 -7.12 18.94
C PRO A 164 -10.79 -7.26 19.19
N ARG A 165 -10.23 -8.48 19.06
CA ARG A 165 -8.80 -8.72 19.25
C ARG A 165 -7.95 -8.27 18.06
N THR A 166 -8.56 -8.25 16.88
CA THR A 166 -7.89 -7.94 15.61
C THR A 166 -8.36 -6.62 15.01
N ASP A 167 -9.51 -6.12 15.45
CA ASP A 167 -9.95 -4.74 15.24
C ASP A 167 -9.27 -3.81 16.25
N GLY A 168 -8.98 -2.57 15.84
CA GLY A 168 -8.34 -1.55 16.68
C GLY A 168 -7.19 -0.83 15.98
N THR A 169 -6.47 -0.02 16.75
CA THR A 169 -5.26 0.67 16.30
C THR A 169 -4.03 0.03 16.90
N PHE A 170 -3.04 -0.30 16.06
CA PHE A 170 -1.81 -0.97 16.43
C PHE A 170 -0.61 -0.19 15.97
N GLU A 171 0.38 -0.11 16.85
CA GLU A 171 1.67 0.49 16.59
C GLU A 171 2.65 -0.61 16.20
N LEU A 172 3.39 -0.38 15.12
CA LEU A 172 4.45 -1.25 14.65
C LEU A 172 5.70 -0.43 14.41
N TYR A 173 6.76 -0.75 15.13
CA TYR A 173 8.10 -0.24 14.87
C TYR A 173 8.95 -1.41 14.38
N CYS A 174 9.74 -1.18 13.35
CA CYS A 174 10.70 -2.15 12.82
C CYS A 174 12.13 -1.61 12.97
N HIS A 175 13.11 -2.52 13.01
CA HIS A 175 14.53 -2.20 13.18
C HIS A 175 14.87 -1.40 14.47
N PRO A 176 14.56 -1.90 15.68
CA PRO A 176 14.10 -3.26 16.02
C PRO A 176 12.57 -3.39 16.14
N ALA A 177 12.08 -4.63 15.97
CA ALA A 177 10.65 -4.95 16.03
C ALA A 177 10.04 -4.72 17.43
N ARG A 178 9.04 -3.84 17.54
CA ARG A 178 8.28 -3.57 18.78
C ARG A 178 6.94 -2.90 18.47
N GLY A 179 6.15 -2.61 19.51
CA GLY A 179 4.86 -1.92 19.41
C GLY A 179 3.70 -2.78 19.92
N SER A 180 2.47 -2.30 19.76
CA SER A 180 1.26 -3.00 20.21
C SER A 180 0.75 -4.04 19.21
N HIS A 181 1.36 -4.14 18.02
CA HIS A 181 0.96 -5.12 17.01
C HIS A 181 1.16 -6.58 17.51
N PRO A 182 0.13 -7.46 17.49
CA PRO A 182 0.19 -8.80 18.07
C PRO A 182 1.29 -9.71 17.52
N HIS A 183 1.73 -9.43 16.30
CA HIS A 183 2.75 -10.20 15.59
C HIS A 183 3.89 -9.31 15.08
N ALA A 184 4.29 -8.28 15.84
CA ALA A 184 5.25 -7.25 15.42
C ALA A 184 6.48 -7.80 14.67
N LYS A 185 7.19 -8.79 15.23
CA LYS A 185 8.37 -9.39 14.58
C LYS A 185 8.06 -10.01 13.21
N LYS A 186 7.02 -10.83 13.12
CA LYS A 186 6.62 -11.49 11.86
C LYS A 186 6.10 -10.48 10.83
N ALA A 187 5.43 -9.42 11.30
CA ALA A 187 4.95 -8.34 10.46
C ALA A 187 6.11 -7.55 9.83
N CYS A 188 7.15 -7.22 10.61
CA CYS A 188 8.37 -6.61 10.10
C CYS A 188 9.07 -7.52 9.07
N GLU A 189 9.33 -8.78 9.43
CA GLU A 189 9.97 -9.77 8.51
C GLU A 189 9.20 -9.89 7.18
N LYS A 190 7.88 -9.85 7.24
CA LYS A 190 7.01 -9.90 6.07
C LYS A 190 7.17 -8.66 5.20
N LEU A 191 7.15 -7.47 5.79
CA LEU A 191 7.34 -6.21 5.08
C LEU A 191 8.74 -6.11 4.46
N ASP A 192 9.78 -6.52 5.19
CA ASP A 192 11.15 -6.60 4.67
C ASP A 192 11.22 -7.53 3.46
N GLY A 193 10.62 -8.71 3.57
CA GLY A 193 10.55 -9.70 2.50
C GLY A 193 9.82 -9.21 1.24
N MET A 194 8.89 -8.27 1.37
CA MET A 194 8.16 -7.66 0.24
C MET A 194 8.85 -6.41 -0.31
N THR A 195 9.73 -5.78 0.47
CA THR A 195 10.38 -4.53 0.09
C THR A 195 11.43 -4.79 -0.98
N ARG A 196 11.29 -4.09 -2.12
CA ARG A 196 12.22 -4.16 -3.25
C ARG A 196 12.46 -2.74 -3.76
N TRP A 197 13.70 -2.44 -4.12
CA TRP A 197 14.05 -1.14 -4.70
C TRP A 197 13.18 -0.83 -5.92
N GLY A 198 12.65 0.40 -5.96
CA GLY A 198 11.80 0.89 -7.06
C GLY A 198 10.36 0.36 -7.06
N ARG A 199 9.96 -0.48 -6.10
CA ARG A 199 8.58 -0.97 -5.98
C ARG A 199 7.98 -0.59 -4.65
N ASP A 200 6.80 0.03 -4.69
CA ASP A 200 6.03 0.34 -3.50
C ASP A 200 5.17 -0.87 -3.08
N PRO A 201 5.47 -1.55 -1.97
CA PRO A 201 4.63 -2.66 -1.51
C PRO A 201 3.23 -2.19 -1.11
N PHE A 202 3.07 -0.93 -0.69
CA PHE A 202 1.80 -0.37 -0.22
C PHE A 202 0.92 0.20 -1.34
N ALA A 203 1.39 0.20 -2.59
CA ALA A 203 0.60 0.68 -3.72
C ALA A 203 -0.80 0.01 -3.77
N PRO A 204 -1.85 0.78 -4.12
CA PRO A 204 -3.19 0.22 -4.26
C PRO A 204 -3.25 -0.73 -5.46
N VAL A 205 -4.34 -1.49 -5.55
CA VAL A 205 -4.65 -2.24 -6.77
C VAL A 205 -4.79 -1.25 -7.93
N PRO A 206 -4.11 -1.46 -9.08
CA PRO A 206 -4.24 -0.55 -10.23
C PRO A 206 -5.67 -0.40 -10.69
N GLN A 207 -6.05 0.83 -11.06
CA GLN A 207 -7.35 1.07 -11.68
C GLN A 207 -7.45 0.28 -12.99
N GLY A 208 -8.59 -0.38 -13.20
CA GLY A 208 -8.82 -1.21 -14.39
C GLY A 208 -8.17 -2.59 -14.34
N ALA A 209 -7.59 -3.01 -13.20
CA ALA A 209 -7.17 -4.39 -13.03
C ALA A 209 -8.36 -5.35 -13.19
N ASN A 210 -8.14 -6.46 -13.92
CA ASN A 210 -9.14 -7.50 -14.11
C ASN A 210 -9.30 -8.32 -12.83
N CYS A 211 -10.23 -7.89 -11.97
CA CYS A 211 -10.49 -8.49 -10.66
C CYS A 211 -11.81 -9.25 -10.66
N THR A 212 -11.86 -10.40 -9.98
CA THR A 212 -13.14 -11.08 -9.73
C THR A 212 -14.02 -10.26 -8.80
N MET A 213 -15.34 -10.34 -8.95
CA MET A 213 -16.31 -9.64 -8.10
C MET A 213 -16.62 -10.39 -6.79
N ILE A 214 -15.68 -11.22 -6.32
CA ILE A 214 -15.86 -11.98 -5.08
C ILE A 214 -15.69 -11.03 -3.90
N TYR A 215 -16.73 -10.90 -3.08
CA TYR A 215 -16.71 -10.13 -1.85
C TYR A 215 -16.14 -10.97 -0.71
N GLY A 216 -15.05 -10.51 -0.09
CA GLY A 216 -14.36 -11.19 0.99
C GLY A 216 -14.85 -10.81 2.39
N GLY A 217 -15.73 -9.81 2.52
CA GLY A 217 -16.26 -9.35 3.80
C GLY A 217 -15.92 -7.88 4.11
N PRO A 218 -16.42 -7.36 5.25
CA PRO A 218 -16.40 -5.93 5.56
C PRO A 218 -15.06 -5.44 6.12
N ALA A 219 -14.07 -6.32 6.30
CA ALA A 219 -12.82 -5.94 6.93
C ALA A 219 -12.07 -4.89 6.11
N THR A 220 -11.59 -3.86 6.81
CA THR A 220 -10.78 -2.77 6.27
C THR A 220 -9.56 -2.53 7.15
N ALA A 221 -8.50 -2.01 6.56
CA ALA A 221 -7.34 -1.54 7.30
C ALA A 221 -6.79 -0.27 6.67
N HIS A 222 -6.37 0.67 7.52
CA HIS A 222 -5.67 1.88 7.12
C HIS A 222 -4.27 1.87 7.75
N ILE A 223 -3.24 2.02 6.93
CA ILE A 223 -1.85 2.01 7.37
C ILE A 223 -1.21 3.36 7.07
N THR A 224 -0.65 3.99 8.09
CA THR A 224 0.09 5.25 7.96
C THR A 224 1.46 5.16 8.60
N GLY A 225 2.37 6.06 8.23
CA GLY A 225 3.67 6.21 8.90
C GLY A 225 4.83 6.30 7.91
N THR A 226 5.96 5.69 8.24
CA THR A 226 7.18 5.67 7.42
C THR A 226 7.70 4.24 7.30
N TRP A 227 8.05 3.83 6.08
CA TRP A 227 8.66 2.54 5.78
C TRP A 227 9.79 2.70 4.76
N ALA A 228 10.98 2.19 5.09
CA ALA A 228 12.19 2.29 4.28
C ALA A 228 12.47 3.73 3.80
N GLY A 229 12.27 4.71 4.70
CA GLY A 229 12.46 6.14 4.42
C GLY A 229 11.37 6.78 3.55
N ARG A 230 10.27 6.08 3.23
CA ARG A 230 9.14 6.59 2.44
C ARG A 230 7.89 6.74 3.30
N PRO A 231 7.11 7.83 3.14
CA PRO A 231 5.83 7.95 3.82
C PRO A 231 4.85 6.89 3.29
N VAL A 232 4.05 6.34 4.19
CA VAL A 232 3.01 5.36 3.90
C VAL A 232 1.66 5.99 4.26
N ASN A 233 0.71 5.87 3.33
CA ASN A 233 -0.71 6.09 3.57
C ASN A 233 -1.45 5.14 2.63
N ALA A 234 -1.97 4.03 3.16
CA ALA A 234 -2.50 2.94 2.37
C ALA A 234 -3.76 2.35 2.98
N ASP A 235 -4.81 2.28 2.16
CA ASP A 235 -6.07 1.61 2.49
C ASP A 235 -6.09 0.19 1.96
N PHE A 236 -6.67 -0.71 2.75
CA PHE A 236 -6.89 -2.11 2.42
C PHE A 236 -8.37 -2.43 2.62
N ARG A 237 -8.92 -3.16 1.68
CA ARG A 237 -10.32 -3.61 1.66
C ARG A 237 -10.37 -5.05 1.16
N ARG A 238 -11.54 -5.67 1.25
CA ARG A 238 -11.77 -7.04 0.76
C ARG A 238 -12.97 -7.10 -0.20
N THR A 239 -13.14 -6.06 -1.01
CA THR A 239 -14.35 -5.88 -1.84
C THR A 239 -14.34 -6.64 -3.18
N ASN A 240 -13.19 -7.14 -3.63
CA ASN A 240 -13.03 -7.90 -4.87
C ASN A 240 -11.80 -8.82 -4.78
N GLY A 241 -11.58 -9.68 -5.76
CA GLY A 241 -10.49 -10.68 -5.74
C GLY A 241 -9.07 -10.10 -5.65
N CYS A 242 -8.79 -8.97 -6.31
CA CYS A 242 -7.48 -8.34 -6.23
C CYS A 242 -7.22 -7.74 -4.84
N GLU A 243 -8.23 -7.12 -4.25
CA GLU A 243 -8.15 -6.52 -2.91
C GLU A 243 -8.01 -7.60 -1.83
N ILE A 244 -8.71 -8.73 -1.98
CA ILE A 244 -8.53 -9.91 -1.12
C ILE A 244 -7.09 -10.44 -1.24
N GLY A 245 -6.58 -10.61 -2.47
CA GLY A 245 -5.21 -11.06 -2.69
C GLY A 245 -4.17 -10.10 -2.10
N ARG A 246 -4.41 -8.79 -2.23
CA ARG A 246 -3.56 -7.75 -1.62
C ARG A 246 -3.59 -7.86 -0.10
N TRP A 247 -4.76 -7.98 0.52
CA TRP A 247 -4.90 -8.22 1.96
C TRP A 247 -4.09 -9.43 2.42
N SER A 248 -4.32 -10.59 1.80
CA SER A 248 -3.62 -11.84 2.17
C SER A 248 -2.12 -11.75 1.97
N SER A 249 -1.64 -10.99 0.97
CA SER A 249 -0.21 -10.80 0.77
C SER A 249 0.46 -10.01 1.90
N PHE A 250 -0.31 -9.27 2.71
CA PHE A 250 0.17 -8.56 3.89
C PHE A 250 0.01 -9.35 5.19
N GLU A 251 -0.51 -10.57 5.20
CA GLU A 251 -0.50 -11.39 6.42
C GLU A 251 0.95 -11.78 6.80
N PRO A 252 1.37 -11.67 8.09
CA PRO A 252 0.54 -11.40 9.28
C PRO A 252 0.58 -9.94 9.78
N LEU A 253 0.95 -8.96 8.95
CA LEU A 253 0.76 -7.53 9.27
C LEU A 253 -0.73 -7.20 9.36
N LEU A 254 -1.54 -7.74 8.45
CA LEU A 254 -2.99 -7.71 8.57
C LEU A 254 -3.52 -9.00 9.21
N PRO A 255 -4.65 -8.96 9.91
CA PRO A 255 -5.26 -10.16 10.46
C PRO A 255 -5.63 -11.16 9.37
N SER A 256 -5.42 -12.45 9.66
CA SER A 256 -5.97 -13.54 8.85
C SER A 256 -7.49 -13.49 8.93
N THR A 257 -8.13 -13.27 7.79
CA THR A 257 -9.59 -13.26 7.65
C THR A 257 -9.95 -14.29 6.58
N ARG A 258 -10.64 -15.36 6.97
CA ARG A 258 -11.14 -16.36 6.02
C ARG A 258 -12.34 -15.84 5.23
#